data_AF-A0A5N6DXM9-F1
#
_entry.id   AF-A0A5N6DXM9-F1
#
_cell.length_a   1.000
_cell.length_b   1.000
_cell.length_c   1.000
_cell.angle_alpha   90.00
_cell.angle_beta   90.00
_cell.angle_gamma   90.00
#
_symmetry.space_group_name_H-M   'P 1'
#
loop_
_entity.id
_entity.type
_entity.pdbx_description
1 polymer ?
#
loop_
_entity_poly.entity_id
_entity_poly.type
_entity_poly.pdbx_seq_one_letter_code
_entity_poly.pdbx_strand_id
1 'polypeptide(L)'
;MKAFAPLLSLGLATSVAGHGYLYIPSSRTRLGNEAGVDSCPECAILEPVSSWPDLDAAPVGRSGPCGYNARDSIDYNQPTTNWGSEAVQSYSPGEEIEVQWCVDHNGDHGGMFTYRICQDQSIVDKFLDPSYLPTDDEKQAAEDCFDAGLLPCTDVSGQECGYSADCTEGEACWRNDWFTCNGFEASDRPKCQGVDNAELNSCYTSIAGGYTVTKKVKLPEYTSNHTLISFKWNSFQTGQIYLSCADIAIHPLSLPSSTSFSIKSVYPTELILLSHPQTPAGVGKKEQKAKTPTKEALPDLTIGLHGTIQVPPPSGPLSQTNTTQANAHRSGPSVLHNIHFIGKLEPWVNFERDARQFVEDSHLEQYGAIISFKHRRNEPAASIANGHVHVGDKTSVQGRFANNFGQVIGAICSAANVDIRFADYKSTDDTIMSGEVPDVVLITTSGSMRIVGEMKTPWVMAYDLQDAAIPHEEAHLRHILGQITGDMKSSHRNYGFISTYEETIFLKQEFKRGSWTLFHSRPIHHSTKRESARGLDLTNKVSLRECFWFLIRCALEDDIAGNSLLLRE
;
A
#
# COMPACT_ATOMS: atom_id res chain seq x y z
N MET A 1 -19.88 -46.41 14.67
CA MET A 1 -20.93 -45.91 13.76
C MET A 1 -21.41 -44.59 14.35
N LYS A 2 -21.22 -43.40 13.80
CA LYS A 2 -20.93 -42.94 12.43
C LYS A 2 -20.19 -41.59 12.51
N ALA A 3 -19.32 -41.39 11.52
CA ALA A 3 -18.83 -40.14 10.92
C ALA A 3 -18.36 -38.97 11.82
N PHE A 4 -17.04 -38.79 11.82
CA PHE A 4 -16.38 -37.49 11.90
C PHE A 4 -16.85 -36.59 10.74
N ALA A 5 -17.07 -35.31 11.03
CA ALA A 5 -17.11 -34.23 10.03
C ALA A 5 -16.26 -33.07 10.59
N PRO A 6 -15.20 -32.64 9.88
CA PRO A 6 -14.40 -31.48 10.28
C PRO A 6 -15.11 -30.21 9.81
N LEU A 7 -15.29 -29.22 10.70
CA LEU A 7 -15.78 -27.90 10.30
C LEU A 7 -14.59 -27.01 9.95
N LEU A 8 -14.70 -26.45 8.75
CA LEU A 8 -13.78 -25.62 8.00
C LEU A 8 -13.16 -24.50 8.82
N SER A 9 -11.83 -24.47 8.80
CA SER A 9 -11.04 -23.25 8.83
C SER A 9 -11.30 -22.46 7.54
N LEU A 10 -11.97 -21.31 7.63
CA LEU A 10 -11.96 -20.28 6.60
C LEU A 10 -11.17 -19.10 7.16
N GLY A 11 -10.08 -18.77 6.48
CA GLY A 11 -9.03 -17.88 6.96
C GLY A 11 -9.33 -16.40 6.86
N LEU A 12 -8.61 -15.64 7.71
CA LEU A 12 -8.33 -14.24 7.56
C LEU A 12 -7.66 -13.97 6.20
N ALA A 13 -8.32 -13.23 5.31
CA ALA A 13 -7.65 -12.60 4.18
C ALA A 13 -6.94 -11.34 4.67
N THR A 14 -5.70 -11.49 5.11
CA THR A 14 -4.75 -10.38 5.23
C THR A 14 -4.68 -9.66 3.88
N SER A 15 -4.80 -8.33 3.84
CA SER A 15 -4.43 -7.54 2.65
C SER A 15 -2.92 -7.53 2.47
N VAL A 16 -2.37 -8.70 2.14
CA VAL A 16 -1.01 -8.89 1.67
C VAL A 16 -1.07 -8.61 0.18
N ALA A 17 -0.39 -7.59 -0.30
CA ALA A 17 -0.27 -7.42 -1.74
C ALA A 17 0.59 -8.56 -2.31
N GLY A 18 0.24 -9.05 -3.48
CA GLY A 18 1.12 -9.94 -4.24
C GLY A 18 2.33 -9.25 -4.74
N HIS A 19 3.34 -10.05 -4.96
CA HIS A 19 4.63 -9.54 -5.32
C HIS A 19 5.34 -10.58 -6.17
N GLY A 20 5.44 -10.28 -7.47
CA GLY A 20 6.18 -11.11 -8.39
C GLY A 20 6.33 -10.47 -9.77
N TYR A 21 7.31 -10.93 -10.53
CA TYR A 21 7.64 -10.38 -11.84
C TYR A 21 8.37 -11.42 -12.70
N LEU A 22 8.38 -11.22 -14.02
CA LEU A 22 9.05 -12.12 -14.97
C LEU A 22 10.58 -12.09 -14.80
N TYR A 23 11.21 -13.27 -14.76
CA TYR A 23 12.63 -13.43 -14.47
C TYR A 23 13.44 -14.04 -15.63
N ILE A 24 12.91 -15.04 -16.33
CA ILE A 24 13.50 -15.64 -17.55
C ILE A 24 12.44 -15.70 -18.67
N PRO A 25 12.73 -15.16 -19.87
CA PRO A 25 13.86 -14.29 -20.19
C PRO A 25 13.87 -13.01 -19.33
N SER A 26 15.02 -12.34 -19.23
CA SER A 26 15.16 -11.15 -18.38
C SER A 26 14.18 -10.04 -18.80
N SER A 27 13.20 -9.78 -17.94
CA SER A 27 12.19 -8.75 -18.19
C SER A 27 12.74 -7.34 -18.02
N ARG A 28 12.02 -6.34 -18.56
CA ARG A 28 12.30 -4.93 -18.32
C ARG A 28 12.30 -4.60 -16.82
N THR A 29 11.41 -5.21 -16.04
CA THR A 29 11.37 -5.10 -14.57
C THR A 29 12.64 -5.62 -13.93
N ARG A 30 13.09 -6.82 -14.32
CA ARG A 30 14.37 -7.39 -13.87
C ARG A 30 15.55 -6.49 -14.20
N LEU A 31 15.64 -6.03 -15.45
CA LEU A 31 16.70 -5.13 -15.92
C LEU A 31 16.69 -3.79 -15.18
N GLY A 32 15.51 -3.25 -14.87
CA GLY A 32 15.36 -2.03 -14.07
C GLY A 32 15.93 -2.17 -12.66
N ASN A 33 15.68 -3.31 -12.01
CA ASN A 33 16.28 -3.61 -10.70
C ASN A 33 17.80 -3.86 -10.80
N GLU A 34 18.26 -4.65 -11.78
CA GLU A 34 19.70 -4.91 -11.99
C GLU A 34 20.49 -3.63 -12.34
N ALA A 35 19.83 -2.66 -12.99
CA ALA A 35 20.38 -1.32 -13.24
C ALA A 35 20.31 -0.37 -12.03
N GLY A 36 19.69 -0.79 -10.92
CA GLY A 36 19.55 -0.02 -9.69
C GLY A 36 18.56 1.13 -9.76
N VAL A 37 17.57 1.07 -10.66
CA VAL A 37 16.52 2.11 -10.76
C VAL A 37 15.17 1.66 -10.21
N ASP A 38 14.90 0.35 -10.14
CA ASP A 38 13.74 -0.20 -9.45
C ASP A 38 14.17 -0.80 -8.12
N SER A 39 13.69 -0.24 -7.01
CA SER A 39 14.00 -0.68 -5.65
C SER A 39 13.17 -1.88 -5.19
N CYS A 40 12.07 -2.18 -5.87
CA CYS A 40 11.15 -3.28 -5.57
C CYS A 40 10.54 -3.82 -6.86
N PRO A 41 11.26 -4.66 -7.64
CA PRO A 41 10.77 -5.17 -8.92
C PRO A 41 9.45 -5.93 -8.80
N GLU A 42 9.23 -6.60 -7.68
CA GLU A 42 8.01 -7.33 -7.38
C GLU A 42 6.80 -6.43 -7.05
N CYS A 43 6.98 -5.11 -6.89
CA CYS A 43 5.92 -4.15 -6.56
C CYS A 43 5.18 -3.58 -7.79
N ALA A 44 5.52 -4.00 -9.02
CA ALA A 44 4.85 -3.54 -10.23
C ALA A 44 3.44 -4.16 -10.36
N ILE A 45 2.43 -3.43 -9.88
CA ILE A 45 1.09 -3.95 -9.62
C ILE A 45 -0.01 -3.17 -10.35
N LEU A 46 -0.98 -3.91 -10.90
CA LEU A 46 -2.26 -3.39 -11.35
C LEU A 46 -3.32 -3.66 -10.28
N GLU A 47 -3.76 -2.61 -9.61
CA GLU A 47 -4.81 -2.68 -8.58
C GLU A 47 -5.52 -1.33 -8.38
N PRO A 48 -6.74 -1.32 -7.81
CA PRO A 48 -7.61 -2.47 -7.57
C PRO A 48 -8.30 -2.93 -8.87
N VAL A 49 -8.35 -4.25 -9.10
CA VAL A 49 -9.02 -4.85 -10.27
C VAL A 49 -9.76 -6.14 -9.93
N SER A 50 -10.67 -6.56 -10.80
CA SER A 50 -11.27 -7.90 -10.73
C SER A 50 -10.35 -8.88 -11.45
N SER A 51 -9.41 -9.50 -10.72
CA SER A 51 -8.46 -10.48 -11.27
C SER A 51 -9.03 -11.90 -11.43
N TRP A 52 -10.18 -12.18 -10.80
CA TRP A 52 -10.78 -13.51 -10.69
C TRP A 52 -12.33 -13.41 -10.64
N PRO A 53 -13.09 -14.42 -11.12
CA PRO A 53 -12.65 -15.59 -11.88
C PRO A 53 -12.38 -15.29 -13.36
N ASP A 54 -12.84 -14.15 -13.86
CA ASP A 54 -12.60 -13.73 -15.23
C ASP A 54 -11.20 -13.11 -15.35
N LEU A 55 -10.30 -13.80 -16.06
CA LEU A 55 -8.86 -13.50 -16.04
C LEU A 55 -8.46 -12.36 -17.00
N ASP A 56 -9.33 -12.00 -17.93
CA ASP A 56 -9.08 -11.00 -18.97
C ASP A 56 -10.10 -9.83 -18.98
N ALA A 57 -11.15 -9.87 -18.15
CA ALA A 57 -12.11 -8.78 -18.04
C ALA A 57 -11.56 -7.44 -17.51
N ALA A 58 -10.51 -7.46 -16.69
CA ALA A 58 -9.97 -6.23 -16.09
C ALA A 58 -9.13 -5.42 -17.09
N PRO A 59 -9.45 -4.12 -17.31
CA PRO A 59 -8.60 -3.27 -18.14
C PRO A 59 -7.24 -3.03 -17.47
N VAL A 60 -6.19 -2.96 -18.28
CA VAL A 60 -4.80 -2.85 -17.77
C VAL A 60 -4.37 -1.42 -17.44
N GLY A 61 -5.12 -0.41 -17.91
CA GLY A 61 -4.88 1.00 -17.65
C GLY A 61 -3.41 1.40 -17.82
N ARG A 62 -2.88 2.15 -16.84
CA ARG A 62 -1.49 2.61 -16.87
C ARG A 62 -0.48 1.48 -16.82
N SER A 63 -0.80 0.34 -16.21
CA SER A 63 0.14 -0.79 -16.12
C SER A 63 0.52 -1.31 -17.49
N GLY A 64 -0.46 -1.44 -18.39
CA GLY A 64 -0.23 -2.00 -19.73
C GLY A 64 0.40 -3.41 -19.69
N PRO A 65 0.79 -3.96 -20.86
CA PRO A 65 1.34 -5.31 -20.93
C PRO A 65 2.74 -5.46 -20.30
N CYS A 66 3.45 -4.37 -20.01
CA CYS A 66 4.80 -4.39 -19.44
C CYS A 66 4.86 -4.05 -17.94
N GLY A 67 3.77 -3.58 -17.34
CA GLY A 67 3.70 -3.17 -15.95
C GLY A 67 4.10 -1.69 -15.70
N TYR A 68 3.50 -1.12 -14.66
CA TYR A 68 3.87 0.17 -14.10
C TYR A 68 4.25 -0.04 -12.63
N ASN A 69 5.47 0.35 -12.25
CA ASN A 69 5.91 0.28 -10.86
C ASN A 69 5.72 1.62 -10.18
N ALA A 70 4.69 1.71 -9.32
CA ALA A 70 4.39 2.92 -8.57
C ALA A 70 5.46 3.29 -7.54
N ARG A 71 6.25 2.32 -7.05
CA ARG A 71 7.28 2.54 -6.01
C ARG A 71 8.27 3.62 -6.42
N ASP A 72 8.83 3.46 -7.61
CA ASP A 72 9.83 4.37 -8.19
C ASP A 72 9.29 5.12 -9.42
N SER A 73 7.97 5.06 -9.63
CA SER A 73 7.26 5.70 -10.75
C SER A 73 7.78 5.30 -12.14
N ILE A 74 8.07 4.01 -12.34
CA ILE A 74 8.64 3.47 -13.57
C ILE A 74 7.54 2.92 -14.47
N ASP A 75 7.50 3.38 -15.73
CA ASP A 75 6.62 2.81 -16.75
C ASP A 75 7.45 1.92 -17.70
N TYR A 76 7.30 0.60 -17.57
CA TYR A 76 8.07 -0.36 -18.36
C TYR A 76 7.57 -0.51 -19.80
N ASN A 77 6.44 0.12 -20.14
CA ASN A 77 5.91 0.10 -21.50
C ASN A 77 6.77 0.93 -22.47
N GLN A 78 7.64 1.81 -21.95
CA GLN A 78 8.57 2.61 -22.74
C GLN A 78 10.03 2.15 -22.50
N PRO A 79 10.86 2.01 -23.55
CA PRO A 79 12.29 1.78 -23.41
C PRO A 79 13.03 2.94 -22.74
N THR A 80 14.15 2.64 -22.10
CA THR A 80 15.08 3.63 -21.55
C THR A 80 16.51 3.25 -21.93
N THR A 81 17.50 3.93 -21.36
CA THR A 81 18.90 3.50 -21.46
C THR A 81 19.17 2.15 -20.79
N ASN A 82 18.26 1.68 -19.94
CA ASN A 82 18.47 0.51 -19.07
C ASN A 82 17.71 -0.74 -19.55
N TRP A 83 16.68 -0.61 -20.38
CA TRP A 83 15.88 -1.72 -20.92
C TRP A 83 15.18 -1.34 -22.22
N GLY A 84 14.64 -2.32 -22.94
CA GLY A 84 13.76 -2.09 -24.08
C GLY A 84 14.46 -1.69 -25.38
N SER A 85 15.78 -1.47 -25.37
CA SER A 85 16.53 -1.02 -26.54
C SER A 85 16.89 -2.16 -27.50
N GLU A 86 17.06 -3.38 -26.99
CA GLU A 86 17.45 -4.57 -27.77
C GLU A 86 16.80 -5.82 -27.17
N ALA A 87 16.68 -6.88 -27.98
CA ALA A 87 16.26 -8.18 -27.50
C ALA A 87 17.29 -8.79 -26.53
N VAL A 88 16.84 -9.25 -25.36
CA VAL A 88 17.71 -9.90 -24.36
C VAL A 88 18.06 -11.33 -24.74
N GLN A 89 17.23 -11.96 -25.57
CA GLN A 89 17.43 -13.33 -26.03
C GLN A 89 16.77 -13.53 -27.40
N SER A 90 17.36 -14.43 -28.21
CA SER A 90 16.87 -14.79 -29.54
C SER A 90 16.48 -16.26 -29.57
N TYR A 91 15.36 -16.56 -30.24
CA TYR A 91 14.78 -17.88 -30.36
C TYR A 91 14.38 -18.20 -31.80
N SER A 92 14.07 -19.47 -32.05
CA SER A 92 13.50 -19.94 -33.32
C SER A 92 11.97 -19.93 -33.28
N PRO A 93 11.30 -19.73 -34.43
CA PRO A 93 9.87 -19.99 -34.55
C PRO A 93 9.52 -21.41 -34.11
N GLY A 94 8.46 -21.58 -33.33
CA GLY A 94 8.01 -22.89 -32.84
C GLY A 94 8.86 -23.50 -31.70
N GLU A 95 9.90 -22.83 -31.22
CA GLU A 95 10.79 -23.32 -30.16
C GLU A 95 10.06 -23.45 -28.82
N GLU A 96 10.27 -24.57 -28.11
CA GLU A 96 9.81 -24.73 -26.72
C GLU A 96 10.87 -24.17 -25.77
N ILE A 97 10.54 -23.09 -25.08
CA ILE A 97 11.48 -22.34 -24.22
C ILE A 97 11.11 -22.47 -22.75
N GLU A 98 12.11 -22.33 -21.89
CA GLU A 98 11.89 -22.11 -20.46
C GLU A 98 11.45 -20.66 -20.22
N VAL A 99 10.42 -20.51 -19.41
CA VAL A 99 9.97 -19.23 -18.86
C VAL A 99 9.88 -19.34 -17.35
N GLN A 100 10.35 -18.32 -16.65
CA GLN A 100 10.40 -18.31 -15.20
C GLN A 100 9.96 -16.94 -14.69
N TRP A 101 9.12 -16.92 -13.67
CA TRP A 101 8.85 -15.71 -12.90
C TRP A 101 9.28 -15.90 -11.44
N CYS A 102 9.43 -14.79 -10.73
CA CYS A 102 9.88 -14.76 -9.35
C CYS A 102 8.74 -14.32 -8.45
N VAL A 103 8.39 -15.12 -7.43
CA VAL A 103 7.39 -14.78 -6.42
C VAL A 103 8.07 -14.45 -5.10
N ASP A 104 7.70 -13.34 -4.45
CA ASP A 104 8.21 -12.99 -3.13
C ASP A 104 7.63 -13.91 -2.05
N HIS A 105 8.46 -14.30 -1.08
CA HIS A 105 8.04 -15.14 0.04
C HIS A 105 6.79 -14.60 0.77
N ASN A 106 6.70 -13.29 0.97
CA ASN A 106 5.57 -12.67 1.66
C ASN A 106 4.44 -12.30 0.71
N GLY A 107 4.56 -12.54 -0.59
CA GLY A 107 3.62 -12.11 -1.61
C GLY A 107 3.09 -13.23 -2.50
N ASP A 108 3.04 -14.47 -2.01
CA ASP A 108 2.52 -15.62 -2.75
C ASP A 108 0.99 -15.79 -2.57
N HIS A 109 0.23 -15.44 -3.62
CA HIS A 109 -1.24 -15.40 -3.62
C HIS A 109 -1.92 -16.58 -4.31
N GLY A 110 -1.15 -17.55 -4.81
CA GLY A 110 -1.73 -18.56 -5.69
C GLY A 110 -2.32 -17.94 -6.96
N GLY A 111 -3.41 -18.51 -7.47
CA GLY A 111 -4.06 -18.04 -8.70
C GLY A 111 -3.45 -18.60 -9.98
N MET A 112 -3.54 -17.86 -11.07
CA MET A 112 -3.19 -18.32 -12.41
C MET A 112 -2.35 -17.31 -13.17
N PHE A 113 -1.43 -17.79 -13.99
CA PHE A 113 -0.51 -16.95 -14.75
C PHE A 113 -0.33 -17.46 -16.19
N THR A 114 0.12 -16.57 -17.08
CA THR A 114 0.31 -16.90 -18.49
C THR A 114 1.43 -16.06 -19.12
N TYR A 115 1.79 -16.44 -20.34
CA TYR A 115 2.76 -15.76 -21.19
C TYR A 115 2.18 -15.56 -22.58
N ARG A 116 2.47 -14.41 -23.18
CA ARG A 116 1.75 -13.91 -24.34
C ARG A 116 2.67 -13.17 -25.31
N ILE A 117 2.46 -13.31 -26.61
CA ILE A 117 3.19 -12.59 -27.66
C ILE A 117 2.19 -11.98 -28.63
N CYS A 118 2.11 -10.64 -28.66
CA CYS A 118 1.36 -9.92 -29.69
C CYS A 118 2.05 -10.08 -31.05
N GLN A 119 1.34 -10.62 -32.03
CA GLN A 119 1.87 -10.85 -33.39
C GLN A 119 1.61 -9.70 -34.36
N ASP A 120 1.05 -8.57 -33.89
CA ASP A 120 0.97 -7.32 -34.63
C ASP A 120 2.16 -6.42 -34.26
N GLN A 121 3.19 -6.43 -35.11
CA GLN A 121 4.40 -5.65 -34.88
C GLN A 121 4.11 -4.14 -34.78
N SER A 122 3.11 -3.61 -35.49
CA SER A 122 2.82 -2.17 -35.48
C SER A 122 2.27 -1.69 -34.14
N ILE A 123 1.59 -2.58 -33.40
CA ILE A 123 1.17 -2.34 -32.02
C ILE A 123 2.39 -2.41 -31.11
N VAL A 124 3.20 -3.46 -31.24
CA VAL A 124 4.40 -3.67 -30.42
C VAL A 124 5.44 -2.55 -30.58
N ASP A 125 5.63 -2.03 -31.79
CA ASP A 125 6.61 -0.98 -32.11
C ASP A 125 6.44 0.28 -31.25
N LYS A 126 5.20 0.59 -30.82
CA LYS A 126 4.93 1.71 -29.91
C LYS A 126 5.57 1.54 -28.53
N PHE A 127 5.83 0.30 -28.13
CA PHE A 127 6.47 -0.09 -26.87
C PHE A 127 7.99 -0.27 -27.02
N LEU A 128 8.52 -0.04 -28.23
CA LEU A 128 9.94 -0.16 -28.58
C LEU A 128 10.59 1.19 -28.91
N ASP A 129 9.83 2.30 -28.90
CA ASP A 129 10.36 3.64 -29.13
C ASP A 129 10.69 4.36 -27.81
N PRO A 130 11.97 4.62 -27.48
CA PRO A 130 12.34 5.38 -26.29
C PRO A 130 11.83 6.83 -26.30
N SER A 131 11.42 7.36 -27.45
CA SER A 131 10.89 8.72 -27.60
C SER A 131 9.37 8.79 -27.47
N TYR A 132 8.69 7.65 -27.29
CA TYR A 132 7.23 7.57 -27.26
C TYR A 132 6.75 6.75 -26.05
N LEU A 133 5.83 7.32 -25.28
CA LEU A 133 5.15 6.62 -24.19
C LEU A 133 3.74 6.23 -24.67
N PRO A 134 3.43 4.92 -24.78
CA PRO A 134 2.08 4.47 -25.15
C PRO A 134 0.99 5.03 -24.22
N THR A 135 -0.11 5.47 -24.83
CA THR A 135 -1.31 5.90 -24.10
C THR A 135 -2.04 4.70 -23.48
N ASP A 136 -2.94 4.95 -22.52
CA ASP A 136 -3.72 3.88 -21.88
C ASP A 136 -4.59 3.10 -22.90
N ASP A 137 -5.13 3.77 -23.91
CA ASP A 137 -5.88 3.11 -25.00
C ASP A 137 -4.98 2.21 -25.86
N GLU A 138 -3.73 2.63 -26.11
CA GLU A 138 -2.76 1.81 -26.84
C GLU A 138 -2.23 0.65 -26.00
N LYS A 139 -2.12 0.84 -24.68
CA LYS A 139 -1.83 -0.22 -23.71
C LYS A 139 -2.95 -1.26 -23.68
N GLN A 140 -4.21 -0.84 -23.68
CA GLN A 140 -5.32 -1.77 -23.75
C GLN A 140 -5.39 -2.48 -25.11
N ALA A 141 -5.22 -1.76 -26.22
CA ALA A 141 -5.19 -2.39 -27.55
C ALA A 141 -4.03 -3.39 -27.70
N ALA A 142 -2.88 -3.11 -27.07
CA ALA A 142 -1.77 -4.04 -27.00
C ALA A 142 -2.10 -5.25 -26.12
N GLU A 143 -2.68 -5.05 -24.93
CA GLU A 143 -3.16 -6.13 -24.08
C GLU A 143 -4.10 -7.05 -24.86
N ASP A 144 -5.11 -6.54 -25.55
CA ASP A 144 -6.03 -7.35 -26.36
C ASP A 144 -5.29 -8.16 -27.44
N CYS A 145 -4.25 -7.59 -28.07
CA CYS A 145 -3.37 -8.32 -29.00
C CYS A 145 -2.56 -9.42 -28.30
N PHE A 146 -2.05 -9.15 -27.10
CA PHE A 146 -1.37 -10.16 -26.28
C PHE A 146 -2.33 -11.26 -25.83
N ASP A 147 -3.61 -10.97 -25.56
CA ASP A 147 -4.61 -11.99 -25.16
C ASP A 147 -4.88 -12.94 -26.33
N ALA A 148 -5.01 -12.39 -27.54
CA ALA A 148 -5.09 -13.19 -28.77
C ALA A 148 -3.80 -14.00 -29.06
N GLY A 149 -2.67 -13.53 -28.53
CA GLY A 149 -1.34 -14.14 -28.65
C GLY A 149 -0.90 -14.96 -27.45
N LEU A 150 -1.83 -15.44 -26.63
CA LEU A 150 -1.54 -16.32 -25.49
C LEU A 150 -0.77 -17.57 -25.94
N LEU A 151 0.22 -17.98 -25.14
CA LEU A 151 1.02 -19.19 -25.35
C LEU A 151 0.50 -20.30 -24.43
N PRO A 152 -0.34 -21.23 -24.92
CA PRO A 152 -1.02 -22.20 -24.07
C PRO A 152 -0.04 -23.15 -23.39
N CYS A 153 -0.27 -23.47 -22.12
CA CYS A 153 0.44 -24.54 -21.41
C CYS A 153 0.43 -25.85 -22.21
N THR A 154 -0.72 -26.15 -22.84
CA THR A 154 -1.00 -27.39 -23.56
C THR A 154 -0.24 -27.55 -24.88
N ASP A 155 0.39 -26.50 -25.38
CA ASP A 155 1.15 -26.56 -26.63
C ASP A 155 2.52 -27.24 -26.47
N VAL A 156 2.99 -27.40 -25.24
CA VAL A 156 4.24 -28.10 -24.91
C VAL A 156 3.96 -29.58 -24.66
N SER A 157 4.53 -30.45 -25.50
CA SER A 157 4.27 -31.89 -25.39
C SER A 157 4.84 -32.48 -24.09
N GLY A 158 4.00 -33.17 -23.33
CA GLY A 158 4.39 -33.81 -22.06
C GLY A 158 4.42 -32.89 -20.85
N GLN A 159 4.04 -31.61 -21.00
CA GLN A 159 3.79 -30.72 -19.87
C GLN A 159 2.39 -30.96 -19.30
N GLU A 160 2.30 -31.17 -17.98
CA GLU A 160 1.01 -31.31 -17.30
C GLU A 160 0.35 -29.95 -17.08
N CYS A 161 -0.86 -29.79 -17.61
CA CYS A 161 -1.64 -28.54 -17.59
C CYS A 161 -2.97 -28.76 -16.87
N GLY A 162 -2.94 -28.62 -15.54
CA GLY A 162 -4.10 -28.78 -14.68
C GLY A 162 -5.01 -27.55 -14.63
N TYR A 163 -6.17 -27.73 -14.01
CA TYR A 163 -7.09 -26.64 -13.66
C TYR A 163 -6.79 -26.14 -12.24
N SER A 164 -7.05 -24.87 -11.97
CA SER A 164 -6.88 -24.31 -10.63
C SER A 164 -7.78 -25.01 -9.61
N ALA A 165 -7.23 -25.33 -8.44
CA ALA A 165 -8.00 -25.85 -7.30
C ALA A 165 -8.92 -24.77 -6.70
N ASP A 166 -8.68 -23.51 -7.04
CA ASP A 166 -9.43 -22.34 -6.61
C ASP A 166 -10.50 -21.91 -7.64
N CYS A 167 -10.77 -22.77 -8.62
CA CYS A 167 -11.79 -22.60 -9.65
C CYS A 167 -12.68 -23.85 -9.75
N THR A 168 -13.92 -23.69 -10.23
CA THR A 168 -14.86 -24.79 -10.49
C THR A 168 -15.32 -24.83 -11.95
N GLU A 169 -15.67 -26.03 -12.43
CA GLU A 169 -16.12 -26.23 -13.81
C GLU A 169 -17.32 -25.33 -14.15
N GLY A 170 -17.17 -24.57 -15.25
CA GLY A 170 -18.17 -23.61 -15.72
C GLY A 170 -17.87 -22.15 -15.36
N GLU A 171 -16.90 -21.88 -14.48
CA GLU A 171 -16.39 -20.53 -14.24
C GLU A 171 -15.39 -20.08 -15.32
N ALA A 172 -15.20 -18.77 -15.47
CA ALA A 172 -14.29 -18.22 -16.48
C ALA A 172 -12.81 -18.61 -16.27
N CYS A 173 -12.41 -18.88 -15.02
CA CYS A 173 -11.08 -19.37 -14.65
C CYS A 173 -10.87 -20.85 -15.02
N TRP A 174 -11.92 -21.60 -15.41
CA TRP A 174 -11.84 -23.04 -15.67
C TRP A 174 -11.24 -23.34 -17.04
N ARG A 175 -9.96 -23.02 -17.18
CA ARG A 175 -9.17 -23.15 -18.40
C ARG A 175 -7.75 -23.59 -18.03
N ASN A 176 -7.08 -24.29 -18.95
CA ASN A 176 -5.74 -24.84 -18.74
C ASN A 176 -4.77 -24.49 -19.87
N ASP A 177 -5.16 -23.54 -20.73
CA ASP A 177 -4.24 -22.79 -21.57
C ASP A 177 -3.39 -21.85 -20.71
N TRP A 178 -3.97 -21.24 -19.68
CA TRP A 178 -3.23 -20.61 -18.59
C TRP A 178 -2.58 -21.64 -17.67
N PHE A 179 -1.49 -21.26 -17.03
CA PHE A 179 -0.90 -22.02 -15.93
C PHE A 179 -1.63 -21.71 -14.63
N THR A 180 -1.70 -22.70 -13.75
CA THR A 180 -2.18 -22.52 -12.37
C THR A 180 -1.03 -22.71 -11.40
N CYS A 181 -1.02 -21.89 -10.35
CA CYS A 181 -0.31 -22.22 -9.12
C CYS A 181 -0.98 -23.43 -8.45
N ASN A 182 -0.31 -24.03 -7.46
CA ASN A 182 -0.95 -25.07 -6.64
C ASN A 182 -2.04 -24.42 -5.76
N GLY A 183 -2.97 -25.24 -5.27
CA GLY A 183 -4.08 -24.74 -4.45
C GLY A 183 -3.60 -23.96 -3.22
N PHE A 184 -4.32 -22.89 -2.90
CA PHE A 184 -3.94 -21.97 -1.83
C PHE A 184 -3.85 -22.66 -0.45
N GLU A 185 -4.83 -23.51 -0.15
CA GLU A 185 -4.95 -24.27 1.11
C GLU A 185 -4.31 -25.67 1.05
N ALA A 186 -3.48 -25.97 0.03
CA ALA A 186 -2.87 -27.28 -0.10
C ALA A 186 -1.89 -27.58 1.05
N SER A 187 -1.98 -28.78 1.63
CA SER A 187 -1.14 -29.16 2.78
C SER A 187 0.32 -29.47 2.42
N ASP A 188 0.59 -29.79 1.15
CA ASP A 188 1.93 -30.05 0.62
C ASP A 188 2.13 -29.18 -0.62
N ARG A 189 3.25 -28.44 -0.67
CA ARG A 189 3.62 -27.52 -1.76
C ARG A 189 2.48 -26.54 -2.15
N PRO A 190 2.00 -25.68 -1.23
CA PRO A 190 0.92 -24.73 -1.53
C PRO A 190 1.32 -23.63 -2.51
N LYS A 191 0.31 -23.02 -3.13
CA LYS A 191 0.42 -21.75 -3.87
C LYS A 191 1.44 -21.78 -5.02
N CYS A 192 2.02 -20.63 -5.38
CA CYS A 192 2.90 -20.52 -6.54
C CYS A 192 4.32 -21.05 -6.25
N GLN A 193 4.87 -20.81 -5.05
CA GLN A 193 6.16 -21.36 -4.63
C GLN A 193 6.19 -22.90 -4.73
N GLY A 194 5.07 -23.56 -4.41
CA GLY A 194 4.94 -25.01 -4.46
C GLY A 194 5.08 -25.63 -5.85
N VAL A 195 4.94 -24.84 -6.93
CA VAL A 195 5.11 -25.31 -8.31
C VAL A 195 6.51 -25.87 -8.51
N ASP A 196 7.54 -25.10 -8.18
CA ASP A 196 8.94 -25.55 -8.25
C ASP A 196 9.38 -26.21 -6.94
N ASN A 197 8.82 -25.77 -5.81
CA ASN A 197 9.33 -26.05 -4.47
C ASN A 197 10.82 -25.66 -4.34
N ALA A 198 11.19 -24.52 -4.94
CA ALA A 198 12.55 -24.01 -4.95
C ALA A 198 12.97 -23.48 -3.57
N GLU A 199 14.29 -23.34 -3.37
CA GLU A 199 14.85 -22.70 -2.18
C GLU A 199 14.59 -21.18 -2.18
N LEU A 200 14.54 -20.58 -0.99
CA LEU A 200 14.38 -19.13 -0.83
C LEU A 200 15.61 -18.40 -1.40
N ASN A 201 15.38 -17.27 -2.08
CA ASN A 201 16.37 -16.51 -2.84
C ASN A 201 16.90 -17.23 -4.09
N SER A 202 16.15 -18.20 -4.62
CA SER A 202 16.42 -18.79 -5.94
C SER A 202 16.27 -17.76 -7.07
N CYS A 203 15.51 -16.69 -6.83
CA CYS A 203 15.49 -15.47 -7.62
C CYS A 203 15.33 -14.25 -6.69
N TYR A 204 15.59 -13.04 -7.20
CA TYR A 204 15.62 -11.83 -6.38
C TYR A 204 14.21 -11.22 -6.20
N THR A 205 13.84 -10.92 -4.96
CA THR A 205 12.81 -9.94 -4.59
C THR A 205 13.34 -9.11 -3.43
N SER A 206 12.89 -7.86 -3.31
CA SER A 206 13.40 -6.91 -2.31
C SER A 206 12.81 -7.14 -0.91
N ILE A 207 11.56 -7.61 -0.82
CA ILE A 207 10.79 -7.63 0.43
C ILE A 207 11.22 -8.77 1.36
N ALA A 208 11.23 -10.03 0.88
CA ALA A 208 11.46 -11.20 1.73
C ALA A 208 12.28 -12.32 1.07
N GLY A 209 12.84 -12.08 -0.11
CA GLY A 209 13.52 -13.11 -0.90
C GLY A 209 12.54 -13.91 -1.75
N GLY A 210 12.99 -14.26 -2.95
CA GLY A 210 12.12 -14.80 -4.00
C GLY A 210 12.25 -16.31 -4.21
N TYR A 211 11.19 -16.90 -4.73
CA TYR A 211 11.14 -18.27 -5.23
C TYR A 211 10.89 -18.30 -6.73
N THR A 212 11.59 -19.17 -7.44
CA THR A 212 11.32 -19.40 -8.85
C THR A 212 9.99 -20.12 -9.05
N VAL A 213 9.31 -19.78 -10.14
CA VAL A 213 8.18 -20.53 -10.69
C VAL A 213 8.44 -20.74 -12.17
N THR A 214 8.76 -21.97 -12.55
CA THR A 214 9.25 -22.32 -13.88
C THR A 214 8.24 -23.13 -14.68
N LYS A 215 8.07 -22.78 -15.96
CA LYS A 215 7.27 -23.50 -16.94
C LYS A 215 7.96 -23.50 -18.30
N LYS A 216 7.37 -24.25 -19.25
CA LYS A 216 7.71 -24.15 -20.66
C LYS A 216 6.55 -23.58 -21.46
N VAL A 217 6.88 -22.84 -22.51
CA VAL A 217 5.92 -22.39 -23.53
C VAL A 217 6.48 -22.68 -24.91
N LYS A 218 5.59 -22.94 -25.86
CA LYS A 218 5.94 -23.06 -27.28
C LYS A 218 5.78 -21.70 -27.94
N LEU A 219 6.85 -21.17 -28.53
CA LEU A 219 6.81 -19.91 -29.26
C LEU A 219 5.99 -20.05 -30.55
N PRO A 220 5.33 -18.98 -31.01
CA PRO A 220 4.56 -19.00 -32.25
C PRO A 220 5.44 -19.21 -33.47
N GLU A 221 4.81 -19.66 -34.57
CA GLU A 221 5.40 -19.66 -35.92
C GLU A 221 5.39 -18.24 -36.49
N TYR A 222 6.06 -17.32 -35.78
CA TYR A 222 6.11 -15.88 -36.05
C TYR A 222 7.56 -15.41 -35.97
N THR A 223 7.91 -14.37 -36.71
CA THR A 223 9.26 -13.82 -36.73
C THR A 223 9.26 -12.33 -36.47
N SER A 224 10.15 -11.89 -35.60
CA SER A 224 10.47 -10.49 -35.38
C SER A 224 11.90 -10.35 -34.87
N ASN A 225 12.62 -9.33 -35.35
CA ASN A 225 13.95 -9.01 -34.82
C ASN A 225 13.89 -8.42 -33.41
N HIS A 226 12.74 -7.83 -33.04
CA HIS A 226 12.51 -7.26 -31.72
C HIS A 226 11.00 -7.21 -31.48
N THR A 227 10.52 -8.10 -30.62
CA THR A 227 9.14 -8.14 -30.14
C THR A 227 9.13 -8.34 -28.62
N LEU A 228 7.96 -8.49 -28.04
CA LEU A 228 7.76 -8.62 -26.60
C LEU A 228 7.09 -9.94 -26.27
N ILE A 229 7.55 -10.58 -25.19
CA ILE A 229 6.79 -11.58 -24.45
C ILE A 229 6.29 -10.94 -23.15
N SER A 230 4.98 -10.89 -22.96
CA SER A 230 4.33 -10.37 -21.75
C SER A 230 3.96 -11.52 -20.82
N PHE A 231 4.31 -11.36 -19.55
CA PHE A 231 3.89 -12.18 -18.42
C PHE A 231 2.72 -11.49 -17.72
N LYS A 232 1.67 -12.26 -17.42
CA LYS A 232 0.52 -11.80 -16.65
C LYS A 232 0.19 -12.83 -15.57
N TRP A 233 0.11 -12.39 -14.32
CA TRP A 233 -0.32 -13.20 -13.18
C TRP A 233 -1.52 -12.56 -12.50
N ASN A 234 -2.61 -13.32 -12.43
CA ASN A 234 -3.84 -12.95 -11.74
C ASN A 234 -3.87 -13.63 -10.37
N SER A 235 -3.94 -12.81 -9.32
CA SER A 235 -4.10 -13.28 -7.95
C SER A 235 -5.51 -13.86 -7.75
N PHE A 236 -5.58 -15.00 -7.06
CA PHE A 236 -6.83 -15.55 -6.54
C PHE A 236 -7.21 -14.91 -5.20
N GLN A 237 -6.24 -14.77 -4.29
CA GLN A 237 -6.47 -14.25 -2.93
C GLN A 237 -6.90 -12.78 -2.92
N THR A 238 -6.47 -11.98 -3.90
CA THR A 238 -6.61 -10.52 -3.94
C THR A 238 -6.99 -10.03 -5.33
N GLY A 239 -7.62 -8.85 -5.41
CA GLY A 239 -7.98 -8.17 -6.66
C GLY A 239 -6.79 -7.48 -7.34
N GLN A 240 -5.75 -8.25 -7.66
CA GLN A 240 -4.44 -7.77 -8.10
C GLN A 240 -3.93 -8.56 -9.31
N ILE A 241 -3.28 -7.85 -10.24
CA ILE A 241 -2.63 -8.43 -11.41
C ILE A 241 -1.18 -7.93 -11.49
N TYR A 242 -0.24 -8.82 -11.83
CA TYR A 242 1.17 -8.51 -12.03
C TYR A 242 1.53 -8.68 -13.50
N LEU A 243 2.12 -7.63 -14.07
CA LEU A 243 2.46 -7.55 -15.48
C LEU A 243 3.94 -7.22 -15.62
N SER A 244 4.62 -7.94 -16.50
CA SER A 244 6.01 -7.70 -16.86
C SER A 244 6.20 -8.08 -18.32
N CYS A 245 7.10 -7.43 -19.05
CA CYS A 245 7.44 -7.87 -20.40
C CYS A 245 8.95 -8.00 -20.59
N ALA A 246 9.37 -8.87 -21.51
CA ALA A 246 10.75 -9.04 -21.91
C ALA A 246 10.90 -8.86 -23.43
N ASP A 247 11.98 -8.17 -23.82
CA ASP A 247 12.34 -7.92 -25.21
C ASP A 247 13.02 -9.16 -25.81
N ILE A 248 12.44 -9.76 -26.85
CA ILE A 248 12.95 -10.98 -27.47
C ILE A 248 13.02 -10.85 -28.99
N ALA A 249 13.83 -11.70 -29.62
CA ALA A 249 13.81 -11.89 -31.06
C ALA A 249 13.37 -13.31 -31.40
N ILE A 250 12.60 -13.47 -32.47
CA ILE A 250 12.21 -14.77 -33.01
C ILE A 250 12.57 -14.76 -34.50
N HIS A 251 13.52 -15.57 -34.91
CA HIS A 251 13.94 -15.65 -36.31
C HIS A 251 14.47 -17.04 -36.64
N PRO A 252 14.38 -17.49 -37.91
CA PRO A 252 14.94 -18.76 -38.30
C PRO A 252 16.43 -18.78 -38.01
N LEU A 253 16.92 -19.82 -37.35
CA LEU A 253 18.36 -20.04 -37.19
C LEU A 253 19.02 -19.99 -38.56
N SER A 254 19.88 -18.99 -38.78
CA SER A 254 20.80 -19.03 -39.89
C SER A 254 21.78 -20.18 -39.62
N LEU A 255 21.80 -21.19 -40.51
CA LEU A 255 22.85 -22.20 -40.52
C LEU A 255 24.20 -21.48 -40.50
N PRO A 256 25.11 -21.76 -39.56
CA PRO A 256 26.41 -21.11 -39.58
C PRO A 256 27.14 -21.53 -40.86
N SER A 257 27.38 -20.55 -41.74
CA SER A 257 28.38 -20.61 -42.79
C SER A 257 29.69 -21.06 -42.16
N SER A 258 30.23 -22.17 -42.63
CA SER A 258 31.52 -22.72 -42.23
C SER A 258 32.64 -21.69 -42.43
N THR A 259 33.09 -21.05 -41.37
CA THR A 259 34.39 -20.37 -41.31
C THR A 259 35.14 -20.84 -40.07
N SER A 260 36.29 -21.44 -40.33
CA SER A 260 37.17 -22.13 -39.39
C SER A 260 37.76 -21.20 -38.34
N PHE A 261 37.46 -21.44 -37.06
CA PHE A 261 38.21 -20.86 -35.95
C PHE A 261 39.40 -21.74 -35.55
N SER A 262 40.58 -21.13 -35.61
CA SER A 262 41.86 -21.69 -35.18
C SER A 262 42.03 -21.49 -33.68
N ILE A 263 42.33 -22.56 -32.95
CA ILE A 263 42.54 -22.57 -31.50
C ILE A 263 43.90 -21.95 -31.18
N LYS A 264 43.91 -20.91 -30.33
CA LYS A 264 45.08 -20.58 -29.50
C LYS A 264 44.64 -20.29 -28.06
N SER A 265 45.06 -21.19 -27.17
CA SER A 265 44.98 -21.09 -25.71
C SER A 265 46.03 -20.12 -25.18
N VAL A 266 45.67 -19.23 -24.25
CA VAL A 266 46.55 -18.74 -23.16
C VAL A 266 45.68 -18.28 -21.98
N TYR A 267 45.80 -18.93 -20.82
CA TYR A 267 45.48 -18.37 -19.48
C TYR A 267 46.68 -17.53 -18.99
N PRO A 268 46.49 -16.53 -18.11
CA PRO A 268 46.73 -16.84 -16.69
C PRO A 268 45.84 -16.09 -15.68
N THR A 269 45.69 -16.75 -14.54
CA THR A 269 45.22 -16.32 -13.22
C THR A 269 46.16 -15.28 -12.59
N GLU A 270 45.65 -14.29 -11.86
CA GLU A 270 46.19 -13.94 -10.53
C GLU A 270 45.30 -13.00 -9.69
N LEU A 271 45.42 -13.22 -8.38
CA LEU A 271 44.74 -12.66 -7.21
C LEU A 271 45.43 -11.35 -6.76
N ILE A 272 44.72 -10.29 -6.34
CA ILE A 272 45.34 -9.18 -5.58
C ILE A 272 44.47 -8.76 -4.38
N LEU A 273 45.14 -8.73 -3.22
CA LEU A 273 44.70 -8.39 -1.88
C LEU A 273 44.53 -6.87 -1.63
N LEU A 274 43.68 -6.56 -0.66
CA LEU A 274 43.41 -5.24 -0.05
C LEU A 274 44.61 -4.69 0.75
N SER A 275 44.85 -3.37 0.64
CA SER A 275 45.61 -2.61 1.64
C SER A 275 45.04 -1.20 1.85
N HIS A 276 44.96 -0.80 3.12
CA HIS A 276 44.46 0.48 3.66
C HIS A 276 45.26 1.72 3.20
N PRO A 277 44.70 2.95 3.32
CA PRO A 277 45.48 4.18 3.33
C PRO A 277 45.68 4.75 4.76
N GLN A 278 46.93 5.08 5.08
CA GLN A 278 47.30 6.00 6.16
C GLN A 278 47.60 7.40 5.60
N THR A 279 47.25 8.42 6.38
CA THR A 279 47.59 9.85 6.27
C THR A 279 49.08 10.16 6.09
N PRO A 280 49.42 11.38 5.61
CA PRO A 280 50.21 12.26 6.48
C PRO A 280 49.82 13.75 6.42
N ALA A 281 50.28 14.49 7.45
CA ALA A 281 50.02 15.89 7.73
C ALA A 281 51.12 16.87 7.22
N GLY A 282 50.69 18.13 6.96
CA GLY A 282 51.44 19.40 7.07
C GLY A 282 52.41 19.77 5.92
N VAL A 283 52.66 21.02 5.51
CA VAL A 283 52.33 22.38 5.99
C VAL A 283 52.52 23.37 4.80
N GLY A 284 51.71 24.44 4.71
CA GLY A 284 51.99 25.60 3.84
C GLY A 284 50.97 26.73 3.96
N LYS A 285 51.28 27.76 4.77
CA LYS A 285 50.48 28.99 4.99
C LYS A 285 50.37 29.86 3.73
N LYS A 286 49.18 30.40 3.45
CA LYS A 286 48.98 31.77 2.91
C LYS A 286 47.65 32.35 3.41
N GLU A 287 47.74 33.52 4.02
CA GLU A 287 46.63 34.37 4.48
C GLU A 287 45.81 34.91 3.30
N GLN A 288 44.48 34.95 3.42
CA GLN A 288 43.64 35.97 2.80
C GLN A 288 42.43 36.28 3.70
N LYS A 289 42.26 37.58 3.98
CA LYS A 289 41.23 38.22 4.80
C LYS A 289 39.81 37.94 4.29
N ALA A 290 38.93 37.46 5.16
CA ALA A 290 37.49 37.49 4.96
C ALA A 290 36.87 38.69 5.69
N LYS A 291 36.07 39.48 4.96
CA LYS A 291 35.26 40.60 5.44
C LYS A 291 33.98 40.08 6.10
N THR A 292 33.66 40.66 7.25
CA THR A 292 32.39 40.56 7.98
C THR A 292 31.21 41.13 7.17
N PRO A 293 30.02 40.53 7.20
CA PRO A 293 28.77 41.23 6.92
C PRO A 293 28.09 41.66 8.22
N THR A 294 27.58 42.88 8.16
CA THR A 294 26.94 43.70 9.18
C THR A 294 25.58 43.20 9.65
N LYS A 295 25.28 43.50 10.92
CA LYS A 295 23.95 43.47 11.54
C LYS A 295 22.97 44.34 10.77
N GLU A 296 21.81 43.80 10.40
CA GLU A 296 20.60 44.57 10.13
C GLU A 296 19.51 44.21 11.13
N ALA A 297 18.77 45.24 11.52
CA ALA A 297 17.94 45.33 12.70
C ALA A 297 16.60 44.57 12.57
N LEU A 298 16.19 43.92 13.65
CA LEU A 298 14.79 43.58 13.88
C LEU A 298 13.98 44.86 14.10
N PRO A 299 12.78 45.02 13.51
CA PRO A 299 11.80 45.95 14.02
C PRO A 299 11.02 45.31 15.19
N ASP A 300 10.99 46.06 16.30
CA ASP A 300 10.02 45.96 17.38
C ASP A 300 8.59 45.79 16.85
N LEU A 301 7.83 44.87 17.46
CA LEU A 301 6.38 45.01 17.49
C LEU A 301 5.84 44.73 18.88
N THR A 302 5.61 45.84 19.57
CA THR A 302 4.98 46.04 20.86
C THR A 302 3.65 45.28 20.99
N ILE A 303 3.47 44.66 22.15
CA ILE A 303 2.25 43.98 22.61
C ILE A 303 1.19 45.03 22.93
N GLY A 304 -0.01 44.88 22.36
CA GLY A 304 -1.21 45.65 22.69
C GLY A 304 -2.36 44.73 23.06
N LEU A 305 -2.62 44.61 24.36
CA LEU A 305 -3.80 44.01 24.96
C LEU A 305 -4.99 44.97 24.81
N HIS A 306 -5.98 44.60 23.98
CA HIS A 306 -7.43 44.83 24.11
C HIS A 306 -8.07 44.91 22.71
N GLY A 307 -8.94 43.96 22.41
CA GLY A 307 -9.77 44.00 21.20
C GLY A 307 -10.35 42.64 20.85
N THR A 308 -11.57 42.37 21.32
CA THR A 308 -12.46 41.36 20.72
C THR A 308 -12.60 41.62 19.23
N ILE A 309 -12.13 40.71 18.38
CA ILE A 309 -12.38 40.75 16.94
C ILE A 309 -12.75 39.33 16.49
N GLN A 310 -13.94 39.23 15.89
CA GLN A 310 -14.50 38.01 15.30
C GLN A 310 -13.53 37.41 14.29
N VAL A 311 -13.33 36.10 14.42
CA VAL A 311 -12.57 35.30 13.46
C VAL A 311 -13.50 34.93 12.30
N PRO A 312 -13.22 35.33 11.04
CA PRO A 312 -13.93 34.77 9.90
C PRO A 312 -13.55 33.30 9.74
N PRO A 313 -14.45 32.45 9.25
CA PRO A 313 -14.15 31.03 9.04
C PRO A 313 -12.96 30.88 8.07
N PRO A 314 -12.19 29.78 8.15
CA PRO A 314 -11.45 29.35 6.98
C PRO A 314 -12.47 29.26 5.84
N SER A 315 -12.21 30.04 4.81
CA SER A 315 -13.09 30.20 3.66
C SER A 315 -13.26 28.85 2.95
N GLY A 316 -14.50 28.38 2.90
CA GLY A 316 -15.00 27.54 1.83
C GLY A 316 -15.33 26.09 2.23
N PRO A 317 -16.61 25.68 2.14
CA PRO A 317 -16.94 24.30 1.83
C PRO A 317 -16.41 23.96 0.42
N LEU A 318 -16.39 22.67 0.07
CA LEU A 318 -16.41 22.24 -1.33
C LEU A 318 -17.35 23.16 -2.10
N SER A 319 -16.78 23.97 -2.98
CA SER A 319 -17.56 24.48 -4.09
C SER A 319 -18.12 23.27 -4.81
N GLN A 320 -19.44 23.18 -4.89
CA GLN A 320 -20.16 22.29 -5.80
C GLN A 320 -19.87 22.59 -7.28
N THR A 321 -18.88 23.43 -7.60
CA THR A 321 -18.42 23.71 -8.96
C THR A 321 -16.94 23.37 -9.09
N ASN A 322 -16.61 22.09 -8.95
CA ASN A 322 -15.64 21.38 -9.80
C ASN A 322 -15.89 19.86 -9.66
N THR A 323 -17.16 19.47 -9.80
CA THR A 323 -17.52 18.17 -10.37
C THR A 323 -17.23 18.21 -11.87
N THR A 324 -15.97 18.36 -12.25
CA THR A 324 -15.52 17.89 -13.57
C THR A 324 -15.28 16.39 -13.42
N GLN A 325 -16.33 15.64 -13.78
CA GLN A 325 -16.38 14.18 -13.90
C GLN A 325 -15.86 13.41 -12.69
N ALA A 326 -16.79 13.07 -11.80
CA ALA A 326 -16.69 11.84 -11.04
C ALA A 326 -16.57 10.69 -12.07
N ASN A 327 -15.34 10.19 -12.30
CA ASN A 327 -15.14 9.00 -13.10
C ASN A 327 -15.89 7.83 -12.45
N ALA A 328 -16.60 7.08 -13.28
CA ALA A 328 -17.52 6.00 -12.94
C ALA A 328 -16.83 4.74 -12.37
N HIS A 329 -15.79 4.89 -11.56
CA HIS A 329 -15.05 3.79 -10.90
C HIS A 329 -15.40 3.64 -9.42
N ARG A 330 -16.53 4.18 -8.97
CA ARG A 330 -16.90 4.14 -7.54
C ARG A 330 -18.00 3.11 -7.30
N SER A 331 -17.74 2.27 -6.28
CA SER A 331 -18.54 1.18 -5.69
C SER A 331 -18.56 -0.16 -6.43
N GLY A 332 -17.56 -1.00 -6.11
CA GLY A 332 -17.68 -2.47 -6.11
C GLY A 332 -17.95 -3.00 -4.69
N PRO A 333 -18.56 -4.19 -4.54
CA PRO A 333 -19.08 -4.68 -3.26
C PRO A 333 -18.00 -5.41 -2.47
N SER A 334 -17.17 -4.71 -1.69
CA SER A 334 -16.49 -5.22 -0.48
C SER A 334 -15.39 -4.24 -0.05
N VAL A 335 -15.76 -3.09 0.50
CA VAL A 335 -14.77 -2.15 1.07
C VAL A 335 -14.63 -2.30 2.57
N LEU A 336 -15.62 -2.90 3.25
CA LEU A 336 -15.57 -3.23 4.66
C LEU A 336 -14.96 -4.62 4.84
N HIS A 337 -13.98 -4.76 5.74
CA HIS A 337 -13.51 -6.08 6.16
C HIS A 337 -14.72 -6.90 6.60
N ASN A 338 -14.77 -8.19 6.25
CA ASN A 338 -15.85 -9.08 6.68
C ASN A 338 -15.66 -9.47 8.17
N ILE A 339 -15.58 -8.48 9.05
CA ILE A 339 -15.42 -8.63 10.48
C ILE A 339 -16.49 -7.77 11.13
N HIS A 340 -17.30 -8.38 11.98
CA HIS A 340 -18.35 -7.69 12.73
C HIS A 340 -18.09 -7.76 14.23
N PHE A 341 -18.23 -6.63 14.90
CA PHE A 341 -18.31 -6.60 16.36
C PHE A 341 -19.67 -7.14 16.82
N ILE A 342 -19.67 -8.32 17.44
CA ILE A 342 -20.89 -8.98 17.95
C ILE A 342 -21.04 -8.88 19.47
N GLY A 343 -20.07 -8.29 20.16
CA GLY A 343 -20.12 -8.03 21.59
C GLY A 343 -21.13 -6.95 21.98
N LYS A 344 -21.18 -6.63 23.28
CA LYS A 344 -22.06 -5.57 23.77
C LYS A 344 -21.54 -4.19 23.33
N LEU A 345 -22.38 -3.42 22.65
CA LEU A 345 -22.08 -2.07 22.16
C LEU A 345 -22.93 -1.05 22.94
N GLU A 346 -22.33 -0.01 23.49
CA GLU A 346 -23.04 1.06 24.21
C GLU A 346 -22.49 2.45 23.81
N PRO A 347 -23.32 3.51 23.80
CA PRO A 347 -22.82 4.87 23.61
C PRO A 347 -21.95 5.34 24.79
N TRP A 348 -20.85 6.03 24.50
CA TRP A 348 -20.05 6.78 25.46
C TRP A 348 -20.69 8.15 25.72
N VAL A 349 -21.83 8.15 26.41
CA VAL A 349 -22.75 9.31 26.56
C VAL A 349 -22.08 10.60 27.01
N ASN A 350 -21.03 10.51 27.85
CA ASN A 350 -20.40 11.67 28.48
C ASN A 350 -19.11 12.14 27.78
N PHE A 351 -18.70 11.48 26.69
CA PHE A 351 -17.38 11.66 26.08
C PHE A 351 -17.02 13.12 25.80
N GLU A 352 -17.85 13.85 25.05
CA GLU A 352 -17.58 15.26 24.69
C GLU A 352 -17.51 16.19 25.91
N ARG A 353 -18.33 15.92 26.93
CA ARG A 353 -18.32 16.69 28.17
C ARG A 353 -17.06 16.44 28.97
N ASP A 354 -16.69 15.18 29.12
CA ASP A 354 -15.49 14.79 29.86
C ASP A 354 -14.23 15.30 29.13
N ALA A 355 -14.24 15.28 27.79
CA ALA A 355 -13.17 15.85 26.97
C ALA A 355 -13.04 17.38 27.13
N ARG A 356 -14.16 18.10 27.08
CA ARG A 356 -14.20 19.56 27.32
C ARG A 356 -13.68 19.90 28.72
N GLN A 357 -14.19 19.21 29.73
CA GLN A 357 -13.82 19.44 31.13
C GLN A 357 -12.32 19.19 31.33
N PHE A 358 -11.80 18.10 30.78
CA PHE A 358 -10.37 17.78 30.89
C PHE A 358 -9.48 18.87 30.28
N VAL A 359 -9.84 19.42 29.12
CA VAL A 359 -9.09 20.50 28.49
C VAL A 359 -9.11 21.76 29.36
N GLU A 360 -10.25 22.10 29.96
CA GLU A 360 -10.38 23.24 30.88
C GLU A 360 -9.54 23.07 32.14
N ASP A 361 -9.52 21.86 32.70
CA ASP A 361 -8.78 21.52 33.92
C ASP A 361 -7.27 21.36 33.67
N SER A 362 -6.88 20.96 32.46
CA SER A 362 -5.46 20.78 32.09
C SER A 362 -4.68 22.08 31.97
N HIS A 363 -5.37 23.23 31.95
CA HIS A 363 -4.78 24.56 31.91
C HIS A 363 -3.66 24.71 30.85
N LEU A 364 -3.86 24.15 29.64
CA LEU A 364 -2.84 24.10 28.58
C LEU A 364 -2.18 25.45 28.26
N GLU A 365 -2.90 26.55 28.46
CA GLU A 365 -2.40 27.91 28.25
C GLU A 365 -1.25 28.29 29.21
N GLN A 366 -1.15 27.65 30.38
CA GLN A 366 -0.12 27.93 31.38
C GLN A 366 1.25 27.37 31.02
N TYR A 367 1.35 26.39 30.10
CA TYR A 367 2.63 25.85 29.65
C TYR A 367 3.44 26.87 28.83
N GLY A 368 2.81 27.91 28.28
CA GLY A 368 3.47 29.06 27.65
C GLY A 368 4.27 28.77 26.35
N ALA A 369 4.34 27.52 25.92
CA ALA A 369 5.06 27.11 24.72
C ALA A 369 4.26 27.46 23.44
N ILE A 370 4.90 28.18 22.52
CA ILE A 370 4.34 28.43 21.19
C ILE A 370 4.61 27.20 20.33
N ILE A 371 3.55 26.45 19.99
CA ILE A 371 3.66 25.21 19.21
C ILE A 371 3.51 25.42 17.69
N SER A 372 2.97 26.56 17.25
CA SER A 372 2.80 26.92 15.83
C SER A 372 2.55 28.41 15.67
N PHE A 373 2.81 28.93 14.47
CA PHE A 373 2.48 30.28 14.06
C PHE A 373 1.34 30.26 13.05
N LYS A 374 0.50 31.29 13.06
CA LYS A 374 -0.51 31.53 12.02
C LYS A 374 -0.22 32.87 11.35
N HIS A 375 -0.33 32.91 10.02
CA HIS A 375 -0.14 34.15 9.30
C HIS A 375 -1.20 35.19 9.69
N ARG A 376 -0.80 36.45 9.90
CA ARG A 376 -1.71 37.52 10.38
C ARG A 376 -2.70 38.02 9.31
N ARG A 377 -2.40 37.80 8.02
CA ARG A 377 -3.28 38.13 6.88
C ARG A 377 -3.88 36.84 6.32
N ASN A 378 -4.75 36.96 5.30
CA ASN A 378 -5.20 35.81 4.52
C ASN A 378 -4.00 34.93 4.13
N GLU A 379 -4.16 33.64 4.43
CA GLU A 379 -3.15 32.62 4.16
C GLU A 379 -2.92 32.55 2.65
N PRO A 380 -1.69 32.78 2.14
CA PRO A 380 -1.44 32.70 0.70
C PRO A 380 -1.80 31.32 0.17
N ALA A 381 -2.27 31.22 -1.08
CA ALA A 381 -2.67 29.94 -1.67
C ALA A 381 -1.55 28.87 -1.57
N ALA A 382 -0.29 29.27 -1.72
CA ALA A 382 0.90 28.42 -1.62
C ALA A 382 1.34 28.09 -0.18
N SER A 383 0.59 28.50 0.85
CA SER A 383 0.91 28.16 2.24
C SER A 383 0.66 26.68 2.49
N ILE A 384 1.62 26.05 3.17
CA ILE A 384 1.52 24.65 3.63
C ILE A 384 0.27 24.39 4.50
N ALA A 385 -0.34 25.43 5.06
CA ALA A 385 -1.59 25.35 5.80
C ALA A 385 -2.81 25.00 4.93
N ASN A 386 -2.74 25.16 3.60
CA ASN A 386 -3.86 24.90 2.68
C ASN A 386 -3.92 23.46 2.18
N GLY A 387 -2.91 22.63 2.46
CA GLY A 387 -2.79 21.28 1.90
C GLY A 387 -2.53 21.29 0.39
N HIS A 388 -1.43 20.66 -0.02
CA HIS A 388 -1.02 20.61 -1.44
C HIS A 388 -1.00 19.19 -2.00
N VAL A 389 -1.49 18.23 -1.22
CA VAL A 389 -1.49 16.80 -1.56
C VAL A 389 -2.91 16.40 -1.96
N HIS A 390 -3.03 15.83 -3.15
CA HIS A 390 -4.25 15.15 -3.57
C HIS A 390 -4.28 13.75 -2.96
N VAL A 391 -5.41 13.39 -2.36
CA VAL A 391 -5.59 12.13 -1.64
C VAL A 391 -6.39 11.18 -2.52
N GLY A 392 -5.78 10.07 -2.93
CA GLY A 392 -6.40 9.06 -3.81
C GLY A 392 -6.64 7.69 -3.17
N ASP A 393 -5.98 7.40 -2.05
CA ASP A 393 -5.99 6.10 -1.37
C ASP A 393 -5.92 6.24 0.15
N LYS A 394 -5.99 5.11 0.87
CA LYS A 394 -5.94 5.03 2.34
C LYS A 394 -4.59 5.54 2.90
N THR A 395 -3.48 5.23 2.23
CA THR A 395 -2.14 5.68 2.64
C THR A 395 -2.00 7.20 2.63
N SER A 396 -2.54 7.86 1.60
CA SER A 396 -2.57 9.32 1.50
C SER A 396 -3.49 9.94 2.56
N VAL A 397 -4.57 9.26 2.96
CA VAL A 397 -5.42 9.67 4.09
C VAL A 397 -4.62 9.60 5.40
N GLN A 398 -3.90 8.50 5.64
CA GLN A 398 -3.01 8.34 6.81
C GLN A 398 -1.95 9.44 6.86
N GLY A 399 -1.25 9.70 5.74
CA GLY A 399 -0.24 10.76 5.66
C GLY A 399 -0.82 12.15 5.93
N ARG A 400 -2.02 12.44 5.40
CA ARG A 400 -2.72 13.70 5.66
C ARG A 400 -3.15 13.83 7.13
N PHE A 401 -3.63 12.73 7.74
CA PHE A 401 -3.98 12.67 9.15
C PHE A 401 -2.76 12.88 10.05
N ALA A 402 -1.65 12.18 9.79
CA ALA A 402 -0.39 12.34 10.51
C ALA A 402 0.12 13.78 10.44
N ASN A 403 0.12 14.40 9.25
CA ASN A 403 0.60 15.76 9.05
C ASN A 403 -0.28 16.82 9.73
N ASN A 404 -1.60 16.77 9.53
CA ASN A 404 -2.50 17.84 9.97
C ASN A 404 -2.97 17.68 11.42
N PHE A 405 -2.93 16.45 11.93
CA PHE A 405 -3.44 16.11 13.24
C PHE A 405 -2.35 15.54 14.15
N GLY A 406 -1.68 14.46 13.73
CA GLY A 406 -0.65 13.79 14.51
C GLY A 406 0.49 14.71 14.97
N GLN A 407 1.03 15.51 14.05
CA GLN A 407 2.07 16.50 14.36
C GLN A 407 1.59 17.55 15.39
N VAL A 408 0.35 18.00 15.27
CA VAL A 408 -0.21 19.03 16.17
C VAL A 408 -0.41 18.49 17.57
N ILE A 409 -1.02 17.30 17.72
CA ILE A 409 -1.19 16.68 19.03
C ILE A 409 0.18 16.28 19.62
N GLY A 410 1.12 15.80 18.82
CA GLY A 410 2.48 15.53 19.26
C GLY A 410 3.18 16.77 19.81
N ALA A 411 3.01 17.93 19.16
CA ALA A 411 3.53 19.20 19.67
C ALA A 411 2.86 19.62 20.99
N ILE A 412 1.55 19.41 21.14
CA ILE A 412 0.83 19.65 22.41
C ILE A 412 1.37 18.73 23.52
N CYS A 413 1.55 17.44 23.24
CA CYS A 413 2.10 16.49 24.20
C CYS A 413 3.52 16.90 24.63
N SER A 414 4.37 17.27 23.66
CA SER A 414 5.72 17.77 23.95
C SER A 414 5.70 19.04 24.80
N ALA A 415 4.81 19.99 24.52
CA ALA A 415 4.68 21.22 25.30
C ALA A 415 4.18 20.98 26.73
N ALA A 416 3.29 20.00 26.91
CA ALA A 416 2.73 19.61 28.19
C ALA A 416 3.60 18.57 28.94
N ASN A 417 4.76 18.20 28.39
CA ASN A 417 5.64 17.15 28.91
C ASN A 417 4.92 15.80 29.11
N VAL A 418 4.05 15.45 28.17
CA VAL A 418 3.36 14.17 28.08
C VAL A 418 4.08 13.28 27.08
N ASP A 419 4.51 12.10 27.54
CA ASP A 419 5.29 11.14 26.76
C ASP A 419 4.42 10.30 25.82
N ILE A 420 3.85 10.94 24.79
CA ILE A 420 3.03 10.30 23.77
C ILE A 420 3.31 10.88 22.39
N ARG A 421 3.39 10.02 21.38
CA ARG A 421 3.52 10.37 19.97
C ARG A 421 2.60 9.52 19.10
N PHE A 422 2.09 10.12 18.03
CA PHE A 422 1.50 9.36 16.93
C PHE A 422 2.62 8.65 16.16
N ALA A 423 2.39 7.41 15.79
CA ALA A 423 3.33 6.60 15.03
C ALA A 423 2.61 5.53 14.22
N ASP A 424 3.34 4.89 13.32
CA ASP A 424 2.94 3.65 12.68
C ASP A 424 3.25 2.49 13.64
N TYR A 425 2.47 1.40 13.60
CA TYR A 425 2.67 0.26 14.51
C TYR A 425 4.11 -0.28 14.48
N LYS A 426 4.77 -0.27 13.32
CA LYS A 426 6.18 -0.72 13.16
C LYS A 426 7.20 0.11 13.95
N SER A 427 6.79 1.24 14.51
CA SER A 427 7.62 2.05 15.42
C SER A 427 7.48 1.65 16.89
N THR A 428 6.64 0.65 17.19
CA THR A 428 6.48 0.11 18.55
C THR A 428 7.57 -0.92 18.85
N ASP A 429 7.84 -1.13 20.14
CA ASP A 429 8.62 -2.27 20.63
C ASP A 429 7.74 -3.52 20.84
N ASP A 430 6.44 -3.41 20.58
CA ASP A 430 5.47 -4.48 20.75
C ASP A 430 5.53 -5.48 19.59
N THR A 431 5.61 -6.76 19.94
CA THR A 431 5.59 -7.88 18.98
C THR A 431 4.33 -8.73 19.10
N ILE A 432 3.34 -8.23 19.86
CA ILE A 432 2.12 -8.96 20.23
C ILE A 432 1.23 -9.21 19.01
N MET A 433 1.21 -8.29 18.04
CA MET A 433 0.42 -8.47 16.83
C MET A 433 1.31 -9.05 15.72
N SER A 434 0.91 -10.20 15.19
CA SER A 434 1.49 -10.83 14.00
C SER A 434 0.40 -10.95 12.94
N GLY A 435 0.45 -10.10 11.91
CA GLY A 435 -0.60 -10.01 10.88
C GLY A 435 -1.01 -8.58 10.55
N GLU A 436 -2.31 -8.33 10.43
CA GLU A 436 -2.84 -6.96 10.31
C GLU A 436 -2.50 -6.16 11.57
N VAL A 437 -2.00 -4.95 11.36
CA VAL A 437 -1.58 -4.03 12.41
C VAL A 437 -2.39 -2.75 12.28
N PRO A 438 -2.60 -2.01 13.39
CA PRO A 438 -3.34 -0.76 13.34
C PRO A 438 -2.65 0.23 12.39
N ASP A 439 -3.44 0.96 11.62
CA ASP A 439 -2.93 2.00 10.73
C ASP A 439 -2.17 3.10 11.49
N VAL A 440 -2.65 3.42 12.69
CA VAL A 440 -2.09 4.46 13.55
C VAL A 440 -2.02 3.94 14.96
N VAL A 441 -0.91 4.19 15.64
CA VAL A 441 -0.77 3.94 17.07
C VAL A 441 -0.35 5.21 17.78
N LEU A 442 -0.68 5.30 19.07
CA LEU A 442 -0.04 6.27 19.96
C LEU A 442 0.89 5.52 20.91
N ILE A 443 2.15 5.94 20.92
CA ILE A 443 3.24 5.27 21.63
C ILE A 443 3.94 6.23 22.59
N THR A 444 4.58 5.69 23.61
CA THR A 444 5.58 6.43 24.39
C THR A 444 6.87 6.60 23.58
N THR A 445 7.77 7.50 24.00
CA THR A 445 9.10 7.62 23.38
C THR A 445 9.95 6.37 23.53
N SER A 446 9.61 5.48 24.48
CA SER A 446 10.19 4.15 24.64
C SER A 446 9.53 3.08 23.76
N GLY A 447 8.71 3.44 22.76
CA GLY A 447 8.09 2.48 21.84
C GLY A 447 6.90 1.71 22.40
N SER A 448 6.43 1.99 23.62
CA SER A 448 5.30 1.25 24.22
C SER A 448 3.96 1.76 23.71
N MET A 449 3.15 0.86 23.13
CA MET A 449 1.85 1.22 22.55
C MET A 449 0.78 1.47 23.63
N ARG A 450 -0.01 2.54 23.45
CA ARG A 450 -1.06 2.98 24.38
C ARG A 450 -2.46 2.98 23.77
N ILE A 451 -2.57 3.40 22.51
CA ILE A 451 -3.85 3.54 21.78
C ILE A 451 -3.64 3.02 20.36
N VAL A 452 -4.65 2.36 19.80
CA VAL A 452 -4.68 1.91 18.40
C VAL A 452 -5.72 2.69 17.58
N GLY A 453 -5.50 2.84 16.29
CA GLY A 453 -6.34 3.64 15.42
C GLY A 453 -6.42 3.07 14.01
N GLU A 454 -7.61 3.15 13.41
CA GLU A 454 -7.91 2.63 12.08
C GLU A 454 -8.43 3.74 11.15
N MET A 455 -7.79 3.90 10.00
CA MET A 455 -8.08 4.92 8.98
C MET A 455 -8.85 4.34 7.81
N LYS A 456 -9.96 5.00 7.45
CA LYS A 456 -10.82 4.64 6.33
C LYS A 456 -10.84 5.74 5.27
N THR A 457 -11.18 5.40 4.04
CA THR A 457 -11.26 6.37 2.94
C THR A 457 -12.63 7.06 2.93
N PRO A 458 -12.69 8.42 2.94
CA PRO A 458 -13.94 9.16 3.10
C PRO A 458 -14.89 9.11 1.90
N TRP A 459 -14.42 8.68 0.72
CA TRP A 459 -15.24 8.64 -0.50
C TRP A 459 -15.97 7.30 -0.73
N VAL A 460 -15.83 6.36 0.20
CA VAL A 460 -16.55 5.09 0.18
C VAL A 460 -17.78 5.27 1.08
N MET A 461 -18.97 5.24 0.48
CA MET A 461 -20.22 5.53 1.21
C MET A 461 -20.45 4.59 2.40
N ALA A 462 -19.93 3.36 2.34
CA ALA A 462 -20.01 2.40 3.44
C ALA A 462 -19.19 2.79 4.69
N TYR A 463 -18.44 3.89 4.65
CA TYR A 463 -17.68 4.45 5.77
C TYR A 463 -18.22 5.79 6.27
N ASP A 464 -19.44 6.19 5.88
CA ASP A 464 -20.10 7.34 6.49
C ASP A 464 -20.38 7.06 7.98
N LEU A 465 -19.57 7.67 8.85
CA LEU A 465 -19.62 7.39 10.28
C LEU A 465 -20.84 8.05 10.92
N GLN A 466 -21.28 9.19 10.38
CA GLN A 466 -22.48 9.90 10.80
C GLN A 466 -23.73 9.06 10.58
N ASP A 467 -23.88 8.48 9.38
CA ASP A 467 -25.01 7.63 9.02
C ASP A 467 -24.97 6.30 9.79
N ALA A 468 -23.80 5.67 9.91
CA ALA A 468 -23.66 4.43 10.66
C ALA A 468 -23.96 4.59 12.16
N ALA A 469 -23.68 5.75 12.75
CA ALA A 469 -23.92 6.01 14.17
C ALA A 469 -25.40 6.27 14.51
N ILE A 470 -26.32 6.25 13.53
CA ILE A 470 -27.76 6.38 13.77
C ILE A 470 -28.29 5.08 14.42
N PRO A 471 -29.17 5.14 15.44
CA PRO A 471 -29.61 3.96 16.20
C PRO A 471 -30.19 2.80 15.37
N HIS A 472 -30.73 3.05 14.18
CA HIS A 472 -31.30 2.03 13.31
C HIS A 472 -30.27 1.31 12.43
N GLU A 473 -29.03 1.82 12.38
CA GLU A 473 -27.91 1.30 11.58
C GLU A 473 -26.85 0.61 12.45
N GLU A 474 -27.21 0.16 13.66
CA GLU A 474 -26.27 -0.48 14.58
C GLU A 474 -25.53 -1.66 13.95
N ALA A 475 -26.17 -2.41 13.06
CA ALA A 475 -25.54 -3.49 12.30
C ALA A 475 -24.40 -2.99 11.39
N HIS A 476 -24.61 -1.85 10.73
CA HIS A 476 -23.62 -1.21 9.88
C HIS A 476 -22.47 -0.63 10.72
N LEU A 477 -22.77 0.03 11.84
CA LEU A 477 -21.74 0.49 12.79
C LEU A 477 -20.88 -0.66 13.31
N ARG A 478 -21.49 -1.80 13.67
CA ARG A 478 -20.78 -2.99 14.12
C ARG A 478 -19.83 -3.57 13.06
N HIS A 479 -20.20 -3.44 11.79
CA HIS A 479 -19.35 -3.83 10.66
C HIS A 479 -18.15 -2.89 10.54
N ILE A 480 -18.39 -1.58 10.56
CA ILE A 480 -17.34 -0.56 10.51
C ILE A 480 -16.36 -0.70 11.69
N LEU A 481 -16.87 -0.96 12.89
CA LEU A 481 -16.05 -1.10 14.10
C LEU A 481 -15.31 -2.45 14.19
N GLY A 482 -15.65 -3.43 13.36
CA GLY A 482 -15.13 -4.80 13.49
C GLY A 482 -13.60 -4.86 13.53
N GLN A 483 -12.92 -4.24 12.57
CA GLN A 483 -11.46 -4.27 12.50
C GLN A 483 -10.78 -3.57 13.68
N ILE A 484 -11.13 -2.32 13.97
CA ILE A 484 -10.54 -1.58 15.11
C ILE A 484 -10.79 -2.29 16.45
N THR A 485 -11.92 -2.98 16.60
CA THR A 485 -12.16 -3.81 17.79
C THR A 485 -11.31 -5.08 17.83
N GLY A 486 -10.98 -5.64 16.66
CA GLY A 486 -9.95 -6.66 16.49
C GLY A 486 -8.59 -6.17 16.97
N ASP A 487 -8.17 -4.99 16.52
CA ASP A 487 -6.91 -4.39 16.92
C ASP A 487 -6.84 -4.14 18.42
N MET A 488 -7.87 -3.53 19.01
CA MET A 488 -7.96 -3.27 20.45
C MET A 488 -7.91 -4.57 21.27
N LYS A 489 -8.51 -5.65 20.76
CA LYS A 489 -8.48 -6.97 21.40
C LYS A 489 -7.09 -7.58 21.32
N SER A 490 -6.50 -7.65 20.13
CA SER A 490 -5.20 -8.29 19.86
C SER A 490 -4.05 -7.56 20.55
N SER A 491 -4.10 -6.23 20.62
CA SER A 491 -3.11 -5.40 21.31
C SER A 491 -3.35 -5.26 22.82
N HIS A 492 -4.43 -5.83 23.34
CA HIS A 492 -4.88 -5.63 24.71
C HIS A 492 -5.03 -4.15 25.12
N ARG A 493 -5.42 -3.26 24.19
CA ARG A 493 -5.59 -1.83 24.47
C ARG A 493 -7.02 -1.47 24.87
N ASN A 494 -7.16 -0.67 25.93
CA ASN A 494 -8.47 -0.17 26.39
C ASN A 494 -9.09 0.86 25.45
N TYR A 495 -8.28 1.58 24.70
CA TYR A 495 -8.71 2.73 23.91
C TYR A 495 -8.32 2.59 22.45
N GLY A 496 -9.20 3.07 21.58
CA GLY A 496 -8.93 3.15 20.16
C GLY A 496 -9.77 4.21 19.47
N PHE A 497 -9.58 4.37 18.17
CA PHE A 497 -10.38 5.27 17.34
C PHE A 497 -10.47 4.78 15.90
N ILE A 498 -11.51 5.19 15.21
CA ILE A 498 -11.64 5.02 13.76
C ILE A 498 -11.86 6.39 13.13
N SER A 499 -11.18 6.68 12.02
CA SER A 499 -11.30 7.98 11.33
C SER A 499 -11.38 7.81 9.82
N THR A 500 -12.20 8.64 9.17
CA THR A 500 -12.17 8.85 7.72
C THR A 500 -11.36 10.08 7.33
N TYR A 501 -10.56 10.62 8.26
CA TYR A 501 -10.03 11.99 8.27
C TYR A 501 -11.10 13.07 8.41
N GLU A 502 -12.24 12.95 7.73
CA GLU A 502 -13.35 13.90 7.82
C GLU A 502 -14.10 13.76 9.16
N GLU A 503 -14.27 12.52 9.63
CA GLU A 503 -14.99 12.20 10.87
C GLU A 503 -14.20 11.18 11.70
N THR A 504 -14.38 11.20 13.03
CA THR A 504 -13.71 10.26 13.94
C THR A 504 -14.63 9.78 15.04
N ILE A 505 -14.65 8.46 15.29
CA ILE A 505 -15.31 7.85 16.46
C ILE A 505 -14.22 7.36 17.43
N PHE A 506 -14.40 7.66 18.71
CA PHE A 506 -13.54 7.24 19.80
C PHE A 506 -14.13 6.04 20.53
N LEU A 507 -13.27 5.10 20.93
CA LEU A 507 -13.66 3.83 21.50
C LEU A 507 -13.02 3.62 22.88
N LYS A 508 -13.77 2.97 23.77
CA LYS A 508 -13.25 2.41 25.01
C LYS A 508 -13.83 1.02 25.24
N GLN A 509 -13.02 0.06 25.66
CA GLN A 509 -13.53 -1.23 26.16
C GLN A 509 -13.47 -1.27 27.70
N GLU A 510 -14.54 -1.77 28.31
CA GLU A 510 -14.64 -1.87 29.77
C GLU A 510 -15.44 -3.11 30.17
N PHE A 511 -15.04 -3.77 31.26
CA PHE A 511 -15.81 -4.85 31.85
C PHE A 511 -16.94 -4.30 32.71
N LYS A 512 -18.17 -4.33 32.19
CA LYS A 512 -19.36 -3.74 32.84
C LYS A 512 -20.45 -4.78 32.98
N ARG A 513 -20.99 -4.92 34.21
CA ARG A 513 -22.12 -5.80 34.53
C ARG A 513 -21.92 -7.25 34.07
N GLY A 514 -20.70 -7.77 34.22
CA GLY A 514 -20.37 -9.16 33.90
C GLY A 514 -20.01 -9.43 32.43
N SER A 515 -19.92 -8.40 31.58
CA SER A 515 -19.53 -8.54 30.18
C SER A 515 -18.57 -7.44 29.74
N TRP A 516 -17.57 -7.78 28.93
CA TRP A 516 -16.80 -6.80 28.18
C TRP A 516 -17.71 -6.05 27.20
N THR A 517 -17.69 -4.72 27.29
CA THR A 517 -18.55 -3.80 26.54
C THR A 517 -17.69 -2.82 25.80
N LEU A 518 -17.97 -2.62 24.50
CA LEU A 518 -17.38 -1.57 23.71
C LEU A 518 -18.25 -0.32 23.82
N PHE A 519 -17.63 0.78 24.20
CA PHE A 519 -18.21 2.11 24.21
C PHE A 519 -17.73 2.89 23.01
N HIS A 520 -18.63 3.64 22.37
CA HIS A 520 -18.29 4.50 21.24
C HIS A 520 -18.78 5.94 21.44
N SER A 521 -17.97 6.93 21.06
CA SER A 521 -18.43 8.31 20.95
C SER A 521 -19.39 8.47 19.77
N ARG A 522 -19.97 9.66 19.64
CA ARG A 522 -20.51 10.09 18.36
C ARG A 522 -19.37 10.43 17.39
N PRO A 523 -19.62 10.44 16.08
CA PRO A 523 -18.69 10.99 15.10
C PRO A 523 -18.37 12.45 15.42
N ILE A 524 -17.07 12.77 15.44
CA ILE A 524 -16.56 14.13 15.62
C ILE A 524 -15.97 14.58 14.29
N HIS A 525 -16.54 15.63 13.70
CA HIS A 525 -16.06 16.18 12.43
C HIS A 525 -14.74 16.92 12.61
N HIS A 526 -13.79 16.75 11.70
CA HIS A 526 -12.42 17.28 11.79
C HIS A 526 -12.38 18.82 11.86
N SER A 527 -13.36 19.48 11.24
CA SER A 527 -13.48 20.95 11.21
C SER A 527 -14.28 21.53 12.38
N THR A 528 -14.80 20.69 13.29
CA THR A 528 -15.55 21.14 14.46
C THR A 528 -14.71 22.10 15.28
N LYS A 529 -15.23 23.31 15.48
CA LYS A 529 -14.56 24.34 16.27
C LYS A 529 -14.96 24.22 17.73
N ARG A 530 -14.02 24.56 18.62
CA ARG A 530 -14.33 24.79 20.02
C ARG A 530 -15.30 25.96 20.11
N GLU A 531 -16.50 25.71 20.60
CA GLU A 531 -17.51 26.73 20.88
C GLU A 531 -17.92 26.72 22.35
N SER A 532 -18.26 27.91 22.87
CA SER A 532 -18.84 28.04 24.20
C SER A 532 -20.31 27.63 24.16
N ALA A 533 -20.66 26.57 24.88
CA ALA A 533 -22.05 26.15 25.00
C ALA A 533 -22.71 26.86 26.19
N ARG A 534 -23.73 27.68 25.93
CA ARG A 534 -24.68 28.11 26.98
C ARG A 534 -25.68 26.98 27.23
N GLY A 535 -25.23 25.88 27.83
CA GLY A 535 -26.03 24.68 28.09
C GLY A 535 -25.18 23.41 28.19
N LEU A 536 -25.77 22.32 28.69
CA LEU A 536 -25.10 21.01 28.84
C LEU A 536 -24.87 20.27 27.50
N ASP A 537 -25.45 20.74 26.40
CA ASP A 537 -25.31 20.11 25.09
C ASP A 537 -24.07 20.63 24.33
N LEU A 538 -23.07 19.75 24.26
CA LEU A 538 -21.79 19.96 23.60
C LEU A 538 -21.72 19.37 22.19
N THR A 539 -22.86 18.92 21.63
CA THR A 539 -22.94 18.42 20.26
C THR A 539 -22.32 19.36 19.25
N ASN A 540 -21.35 18.84 18.48
CA ASN A 540 -20.65 19.57 17.42
C ASN A 540 -19.98 20.87 17.91
N LYS A 541 -19.59 20.91 19.20
CA LYS A 541 -18.93 22.07 19.82
C LYS A 541 -17.58 21.72 20.43
N VAL A 542 -17.21 20.43 20.45
CA VAL A 542 -15.94 19.92 20.97
C VAL A 542 -15.07 19.51 19.79
N SER A 543 -13.92 20.14 19.67
CA SER A 543 -13.01 19.89 18.56
C SER A 543 -12.35 18.51 18.68
N LEU A 544 -11.95 17.95 17.53
CA LEU A 544 -11.25 16.68 17.47
C LEU A 544 -9.98 16.66 18.36
N ARG A 545 -9.30 17.80 18.49
CA ARG A 545 -8.10 17.94 19.32
C ARG A 545 -8.40 17.83 20.81
N GLU A 546 -9.52 18.38 21.27
CA GLU A 546 -9.97 18.23 22.67
C GLU A 546 -10.24 16.75 22.99
N CYS A 547 -10.87 16.03 22.06
CA CYS A 547 -11.19 14.62 22.20
C CYS A 547 -9.93 13.74 22.31
N PHE A 548 -8.93 13.94 21.44
CA PHE A 548 -7.68 13.18 21.52
C PHE A 548 -6.86 13.51 22.77
N TRP A 549 -6.84 14.77 23.21
CA TRP A 549 -6.17 15.14 24.45
C TRP A 549 -6.74 14.38 25.65
N PHE A 550 -8.07 14.25 25.69
CA PHE A 550 -8.77 13.46 26.70
C PHE A 550 -8.51 11.94 26.55
N LEU A 551 -8.53 11.40 25.33
CA LEU A 551 -8.24 9.98 25.11
C LEU A 551 -6.83 9.60 25.57
N ILE A 552 -5.85 10.45 25.28
CA ILE A 552 -4.45 10.30 25.73
C ILE A 552 -4.40 10.25 27.26
N ARG A 553 -5.10 11.16 27.94
CA ARG A 553 -5.18 11.15 29.39
C ARG A 553 -5.72 9.84 29.93
N CYS A 554 -6.80 9.33 29.34
CA CYS A 554 -7.42 8.08 29.74
C CYS A 554 -6.45 6.89 29.60
N ALA A 555 -5.73 6.82 28.47
CA ALA A 555 -4.75 5.76 28.23
C ALA A 555 -3.52 5.85 29.15
N LEU A 556 -3.11 7.05 29.58
CA LEU A 556 -2.05 7.19 30.58
C LEU A 556 -2.49 6.76 32.00
N GLU A 557 -3.80 6.68 32.23
CA GLU A 557 -4.39 6.24 33.50
C GLU A 557 -4.50 4.71 33.56
N ASP A 558 -5.04 4.10 32.50
CA ASP A 558 -5.20 2.65 32.36
C ASP A 558 -5.40 2.23 30.90
N ASP A 559 -4.35 1.80 30.22
CA ASP A 559 -4.39 1.40 28.81
C ASP A 559 -4.55 -0.11 28.56
N ILE A 560 -4.51 -0.96 29.58
CA ILE A 560 -4.48 -2.42 29.40
C ILE A 560 -5.85 -3.05 29.63
N ALA A 561 -6.29 -3.82 28.64
CA ALA A 561 -7.51 -4.61 28.74
C ALA A 561 -7.22 -6.11 28.86
N GLY A 562 -7.66 -6.74 29.95
CA GLY A 562 -7.57 -8.21 30.13
C GLY A 562 -8.62 -9.01 29.34
N ASN A 563 -8.94 -8.61 28.11
CA ASN A 563 -10.25 -8.79 27.48
C ASN A 563 -10.40 -9.99 26.51
N SER A 564 -11.63 -10.50 26.44
CA SER A 564 -12.23 -11.46 25.50
C SER A 564 -13.34 -10.86 24.61
N LEU A 565 -13.10 -9.76 23.86
CA LEU A 565 -14.14 -9.17 22.98
C LEU A 565 -14.60 -10.20 21.94
N LEU A 566 -15.90 -10.18 21.65
CA LEU A 566 -16.53 -11.08 20.69
C LEU A 566 -16.57 -10.44 19.31
N LEU A 567 -15.94 -11.11 18.35
CA LEU A 567 -15.89 -10.76 16.93
C LEU A 567 -16.49 -11.92 16.14
N ARG A 568 -17.08 -11.63 14.98
CA ARG A 568 -17.51 -12.63 14.01
C ARG A 568 -16.84 -12.31 12.68
N GLU A 569 -16.07 -13.27 12.19
CA GLU A 569 -15.56 -13.34 10.82
C GLU A 569 -16.65 -13.92 9.89
#